data_AF-F6BBS7-F1
#
_entry.id   AF-F6BBS7-F1
#
_cell.length_a   1.000
_cell.length_b   1.000
_cell.length_c   1.000
_cell.angle_alpha   90.00
_cell.angle_beta   90.00
_cell.angle_gamma   90.00
#
_symmetry.space_group_name_H-M   'P 1'
#
loop_
_entity.id
_entity.type
_entity.pdbx_description
1 polymer ?
#
loop_
_entity_poly.entity_id
_entity_poly.type
_entity_poly.pdbx_seq_one_letter_code
_entity_poly.pdbx_strand_id
1 'polypeptide(L)'
;MSLWNKIKGKFQKNPIEKLTIRDLEGEKIRLKSKLDRVKKEIKSLDKQKKQLFKEGIGADVLTKKMLAQDIKSIEMEMRLKYKTFLTYQKQFNFVNNLLIVKKYEKELKNIGMWNKITNIQPELLEAKLSEIILDSKEFDSVVEGLNKVFEMRIDEFDEEVDSAEKKLFEAWNQAESGDIEVDEIVENLDLDTKEEDDEELFKRLEKEK
;
A
#
# COMPACT_ATOMS: atom_id res chain seq x y z
N MET A 1 -6.14 -25.14 -3.06
CA MET A 1 -5.41 -24.32 -2.04
C MET A 1 -4.69 -23.17 -2.73
N SER A 2 -4.90 -21.93 -2.27
CA SER A 2 -4.19 -20.74 -2.76
C SER A 2 -2.67 -20.89 -2.56
N LEU A 3 -1.86 -20.48 -3.54
CA LEU A 3 -0.39 -20.44 -3.43
C LEU A 3 0.07 -19.61 -2.21
N TRP A 4 -0.62 -18.50 -1.93
CA TRP A 4 -0.51 -17.74 -0.68
C TRP A 4 -0.57 -18.62 0.58
N ASN A 5 -1.57 -19.49 0.71
CA ASN A 5 -1.73 -20.34 1.89
C ASN A 5 -0.62 -21.38 2.01
N LYS A 6 -0.06 -21.82 0.86
CA LYS A 6 1.10 -22.71 0.85
C LYS A 6 2.37 -21.97 1.28
N ILE A 7 2.58 -20.74 0.80
CA ILE A 7 3.71 -19.91 1.19
C ILE A 7 3.62 -19.55 2.67
N LYS A 8 2.47 -19.07 3.14
CA LYS A 8 2.20 -18.78 4.54
C LYS A 8 2.39 -20.02 5.43
N GLY A 9 1.88 -21.18 5.00
CA GLY A 9 2.08 -22.44 5.75
C GLY A 9 3.53 -22.95 5.75
N LYS A 10 4.30 -22.75 4.68
CA LYS A 10 5.74 -23.07 4.65
C LYS A 10 6.51 -22.13 5.57
N PHE A 11 6.21 -20.83 5.50
CA PHE A 11 6.80 -19.76 6.29
C PHE A 11 6.52 -19.97 7.79
N GLN A 12 5.28 -20.23 8.21
CA GLN A 12 4.97 -20.50 9.62
C GLN A 12 5.67 -21.74 10.20
N LYS A 13 6.04 -22.72 9.37
CA LYS A 13 6.75 -23.93 9.82
C LYS A 13 8.27 -23.80 9.76
N ASN A 14 8.79 -23.06 8.78
CA ASN A 14 10.22 -22.75 8.58
C ASN A 14 10.32 -21.41 7.83
N PRO A 15 10.58 -20.29 8.53
CA PRO A 15 10.28 -18.93 8.07
C PRO A 15 10.81 -18.66 6.67
N ILE A 16 12.11 -18.55 6.51
CA ILE A 16 12.65 -18.07 5.24
C ILE A 16 13.40 -19.16 4.49
N GLU A 17 14.07 -20.08 5.19
CA GLU A 17 15.02 -21.03 4.58
C GLU A 17 14.41 -21.97 3.53
N LYS A 18 13.14 -22.39 3.70
CA LYS A 18 12.47 -23.34 2.79
C LYS A 18 11.69 -22.66 1.66
N LEU A 19 11.68 -21.33 1.61
CA LEU A 19 11.08 -20.58 0.51
C LEU A 19 12.08 -20.48 -0.64
N THR A 20 11.63 -20.89 -1.82
CA THR A 20 12.44 -20.79 -3.03
C THR A 20 12.13 -19.48 -3.75
N ILE A 21 13.15 -18.91 -4.42
CA ILE A 21 12.99 -17.74 -5.30
C ILE A 21 11.87 -17.99 -6.31
N ARG A 22 11.81 -19.19 -6.89
CA ARG A 22 10.77 -19.59 -7.85
C ARG A 22 9.34 -19.55 -7.26
N ASP A 23 9.16 -20.05 -6.04
CA ASP A 23 7.85 -20.00 -5.36
C ASP A 23 7.40 -18.55 -5.13
N LEU A 24 8.33 -17.69 -4.70
CA LEU A 24 8.08 -16.26 -4.45
C LEU A 24 7.81 -15.47 -5.74
N GLU A 25 8.55 -15.74 -6.82
CA GLU A 25 8.33 -15.12 -8.13
C GLU A 25 6.96 -15.50 -8.71
N GLY A 26 6.60 -16.78 -8.64
CA GLY A 26 5.28 -17.25 -9.09
C GLY A 26 4.15 -16.57 -8.34
N GLU A 27 4.30 -16.42 -7.02
CA GLU A 27 3.29 -15.75 -6.19
C GLU A 27 3.24 -14.23 -6.43
N LYS A 28 4.38 -13.58 -6.62
CA LYS A 28 4.48 -12.17 -6.99
C LYS A 28 3.68 -11.89 -8.28
N ILE A 29 3.87 -12.70 -9.32
CA ILE A 29 3.14 -12.57 -10.59
C ILE A 29 1.63 -12.77 -10.39
N ARG A 30 1.24 -13.77 -9.58
CA ARG A 30 -0.16 -14.04 -9.28
C ARG A 30 -0.83 -12.88 -8.54
N LEU A 31 -0.18 -12.33 -7.51
CA LEU A 31 -0.68 -11.20 -6.74
C LEU A 31 -0.74 -9.93 -7.58
N LYS A 32 0.27 -9.68 -8.43
CA LYS A 32 0.25 -8.58 -9.38
C LYS A 32 -0.96 -8.65 -10.33
N SER A 33 -1.23 -9.83 -10.88
CA SER A 33 -2.39 -10.05 -11.75
C SER A 33 -3.71 -9.79 -11.04
N LYS A 34 -3.82 -10.15 -9.75
CA LYS A 34 -5.00 -9.86 -8.93
C LYS A 34 -5.17 -8.37 -8.66
N LEU A 35 -4.10 -7.66 -8.31
CA LEU A 35 -4.10 -6.21 -8.14
C LEU A 35 -4.59 -5.50 -9.39
N ASP A 36 -4.02 -5.86 -10.55
CA ASP A 36 -4.39 -5.24 -11.82
C ASP A 36 -5.85 -5.51 -12.20
N ARG A 37 -6.37 -6.70 -11.87
CA ARG A 37 -7.79 -7.03 -12.05
C ARG A 37 -8.70 -6.16 -11.16
N VAL A 38 -8.42 -6.11 -9.86
CA VAL A 38 -9.24 -5.31 -8.93
C VAL A 38 -9.21 -3.83 -9.30
N LYS A 39 -8.04 -3.30 -9.72
CA LYS A 39 -7.91 -1.93 -10.23
C LYS A 39 -8.79 -1.67 -11.45
N LYS A 40 -8.85 -2.62 -12.40
CA LYS A 40 -9.74 -2.52 -13.56
C LYS A 40 -11.21 -2.56 -13.17
N GLU A 41 -11.59 -3.40 -12.22
CA GLU A 41 -12.97 -3.51 -11.73
C GLU A 41 -13.41 -2.20 -11.05
N ILE A 42 -12.59 -1.61 -10.16
CA ILE A 42 -12.86 -0.31 -9.54
C ILE A 42 -13.03 0.78 -10.60
N LYS A 43 -12.14 0.83 -11.60
CA LYS A 43 -12.24 1.81 -12.70
C LYS A 43 -13.51 1.63 -13.54
N SER A 44 -13.97 0.40 -13.72
CA SER A 44 -15.23 0.12 -14.42
C SER A 44 -16.44 0.61 -13.63
N LEU A 45 -16.46 0.36 -12.31
CA LEU A 45 -17.52 0.84 -11.42
C LEU A 45 -17.57 2.37 -11.36
N ASP A 46 -16.43 3.05 -11.31
CA ASP A 46 -16.37 4.51 -11.34
C ASP A 46 -16.97 5.08 -12.65
N LYS A 47 -16.69 4.45 -13.79
CA LYS A 47 -17.30 4.83 -15.07
C LYS A 47 -18.83 4.64 -15.05
N GLN A 48 -19.32 3.52 -14.51
CA GLN A 48 -20.75 3.28 -14.38
C GLN A 48 -21.41 4.30 -13.46
N LYS A 49 -20.80 4.61 -12.31
CA LYS A 49 -21.25 5.66 -11.39
C LYS A 49 -21.41 7.01 -12.11
N LYS A 50 -20.38 7.42 -12.87
CA LYS A 50 -20.39 8.66 -13.65
C LYS A 50 -21.48 8.68 -14.71
N GLN A 51 -21.77 7.53 -15.33
CA GLN A 51 -22.83 7.40 -16.34
C GLN A 51 -24.21 7.56 -15.71
N LEU A 52 -24.51 6.85 -14.61
CA LEU A 52 -25.78 6.97 -13.89
C LEU A 52 -26.00 8.39 -13.36
N PHE A 53 -24.94 9.05 -12.90
CA PHE A 53 -25.01 10.44 -12.46
C PHE A 53 -25.46 11.37 -13.59
N LYS A 54 -24.89 11.21 -14.81
CA LYS A 54 -25.29 11.98 -15.99
C LYS A 54 -26.74 11.71 -16.38
N GLU A 55 -27.19 10.46 -16.31
CA GLU A 55 -28.58 10.08 -16.58
C GLU A 55 -29.57 10.73 -15.59
N GLY A 56 -29.14 11.00 -14.37
CA GLY A 56 -29.95 11.71 -13.37
C GLY A 56 -30.16 13.20 -13.69
N ILE A 57 -29.31 13.81 -14.51
CA ILE A 57 -29.42 15.23 -14.89
C ILE A 57 -30.63 15.39 -15.82
N GLY A 58 -31.63 16.16 -15.39
CA GLY A 58 -32.86 16.40 -16.15
C GLY A 58 -33.93 15.29 -16.05
N ALA A 59 -33.65 14.17 -15.37
CA ALA A 59 -34.62 13.12 -15.10
C ALA A 59 -35.70 13.55 -14.09
N ASP A 60 -36.84 12.85 -14.10
CA ASP A 60 -37.92 13.05 -13.13
C ASP A 60 -37.52 12.55 -11.72
N VAL A 61 -38.34 12.89 -10.72
CA VAL A 61 -38.05 12.61 -9.31
C VAL A 61 -37.99 11.10 -9.00
N LEU A 62 -38.83 10.29 -9.62
CA LEU A 62 -38.84 8.84 -9.39
C LEU A 62 -37.57 8.21 -9.96
N THR A 63 -37.22 8.56 -11.20
CA THR A 63 -35.99 8.10 -11.85
C THR A 63 -34.74 8.51 -11.07
N LYS A 64 -34.66 9.76 -10.59
CA LYS A 64 -33.55 10.21 -9.73
C LYS A 64 -33.41 9.39 -8.45
N LYS A 65 -34.53 9.03 -7.81
CA LYS A 65 -34.50 8.19 -6.59
C LYS A 65 -33.97 6.78 -6.88
N MET A 66 -34.33 6.19 -8.02
CA MET A 66 -33.81 4.89 -8.44
C MET A 66 -32.31 4.95 -8.73
N LEU A 67 -31.87 5.92 -9.56
CA LEU A 67 -30.46 6.13 -9.89
C LEU A 67 -29.61 6.39 -8.63
N ALA A 68 -30.14 7.12 -7.65
CA ALA A 68 -29.46 7.35 -6.38
C ALA A 68 -29.22 6.05 -5.58
N GLN A 69 -30.15 5.10 -5.59
CA GLN A 69 -29.95 3.79 -4.95
C GLN A 69 -28.89 2.97 -5.70
N ASP A 70 -28.90 2.99 -7.03
CA ASP A 70 -27.92 2.29 -7.85
C ASP A 70 -26.50 2.85 -7.65
N ILE A 71 -26.35 4.18 -7.63
CA ILE A 71 -25.08 4.86 -7.32
C ILE A 71 -24.57 4.45 -5.94
N LYS A 72 -25.45 4.46 -4.92
CA LYS A 72 -25.08 4.04 -3.55
C LYS A 72 -24.60 2.59 -3.49
N SER A 73 -25.23 1.70 -4.25
CA SER A 73 -24.81 0.30 -4.38
C SER A 73 -23.42 0.17 -5.00
N ILE A 74 -23.18 0.89 -6.10
CA ILE A 74 -21.87 0.94 -6.77
C ILE A 74 -20.78 1.46 -5.82
N GLU A 75 -21.04 2.52 -5.05
CA GLU A 75 -20.08 3.04 -4.08
C GLU A 75 -19.73 2.03 -2.98
N MET A 76 -20.73 1.29 -2.49
CA MET A 76 -20.49 0.21 -1.54
C MET A 76 -19.61 -0.87 -2.15
N GLU A 77 -19.86 -1.28 -3.39
CA GLU A 77 -19.03 -2.27 -4.09
C GLU A 77 -17.60 -1.76 -4.31
N MET A 78 -17.43 -0.51 -4.76
CA MET A 78 -16.11 0.12 -4.93
C MET A 78 -15.30 0.09 -3.63
N ARG A 79 -15.93 0.43 -2.49
CA ARG A 79 -15.28 0.40 -1.17
C ARG A 79 -14.86 -1.02 -0.76
N LEU A 80 -15.68 -2.04 -1.03
CA LEU A 80 -15.32 -3.44 -0.75
C LEU A 80 -14.16 -3.91 -1.63
N LYS A 81 -14.15 -3.52 -2.92
CA LYS A 81 -13.03 -3.81 -3.82
C LYS A 81 -11.77 -3.08 -3.41
N TYR A 82 -11.87 -1.84 -2.92
CA TYR A 82 -10.72 -1.09 -2.40
C TYR A 82 -10.08 -1.79 -1.20
N LYS A 83 -10.87 -2.24 -0.22
CA LYS A 83 -10.36 -3.07 0.89
C LYS A 83 -9.65 -4.34 0.41
N THR A 84 -10.20 -4.98 -0.64
CA THR A 84 -9.58 -6.16 -1.27
C THR A 84 -8.26 -5.81 -1.96
N PHE A 85 -8.19 -4.66 -2.64
CA PHE A 85 -6.97 -4.14 -3.25
C PHE A 85 -5.88 -3.94 -2.20
N LEU A 86 -6.18 -3.24 -1.10
CA LEU A 86 -5.24 -3.03 0.01
C LEU A 86 -4.72 -4.35 0.59
N THR A 87 -5.60 -5.34 0.75
CA THR A 87 -5.21 -6.68 1.23
C THR A 87 -4.22 -7.33 0.26
N TYR A 88 -4.49 -7.29 -1.05
CA TYR A 88 -3.57 -7.84 -2.05
C TYR A 88 -2.28 -7.04 -2.16
N GLN A 89 -2.32 -5.74 -1.89
CA GLN A 89 -1.14 -4.87 -1.92
C GLN A 89 -0.19 -5.22 -0.78
N LYS A 90 -0.70 -5.36 0.47
CA LYS A 90 0.10 -5.83 1.61
C LYS A 90 0.72 -7.20 1.34
N GLN A 91 -0.05 -8.14 0.81
CA GLN A 91 0.45 -9.47 0.42
C GLN A 91 1.54 -9.39 -0.66
N PHE A 92 1.34 -8.53 -1.67
CA PHE A 92 2.30 -8.34 -2.75
C PHE A 92 3.62 -7.75 -2.24
N ASN A 93 3.55 -6.71 -1.42
CA ASN A 93 4.72 -6.08 -0.80
C ASN A 93 5.51 -7.10 0.01
N PHE A 94 4.84 -7.86 0.89
CA PHE A 94 5.48 -8.91 1.67
C PHE A 94 6.22 -9.93 0.80
N VAL A 95 5.56 -10.48 -0.23
CA VAL A 95 6.18 -11.47 -1.13
C VAL A 95 7.34 -10.86 -1.91
N ASN A 96 7.20 -9.62 -2.37
CA ASN A 96 8.24 -8.91 -3.10
C ASN A 96 9.47 -8.66 -2.21
N ASN A 97 9.26 -8.22 -0.97
CA ASN A 97 10.33 -7.95 -0.02
C ASN A 97 11.02 -9.25 0.41
N LEU A 98 10.26 -10.33 0.65
CA LEU A 98 10.84 -11.66 0.87
C LEU A 98 11.68 -12.14 -0.31
N LEU A 99 11.24 -11.88 -1.53
CA LEU A 99 11.99 -12.21 -2.73
C LEU A 99 13.32 -11.45 -2.80
N ILE A 100 13.32 -10.16 -2.44
CA ILE A 100 14.53 -9.33 -2.38
C ILE A 100 15.49 -9.84 -1.30
N VAL A 101 14.99 -10.05 -0.08
CA VAL A 101 15.76 -10.66 1.03
C VAL A 101 16.37 -11.99 0.60
N LYS A 102 15.62 -12.81 -0.14
CA LYS A 102 16.11 -14.10 -0.64
C LYS A 102 17.16 -13.98 -1.73
N LYS A 103 17.09 -12.97 -2.58
CA LYS A 103 18.11 -12.71 -3.60
C LYS A 103 19.43 -12.30 -2.96
N TYR A 104 19.38 -11.54 -1.86
CA TYR A 104 20.55 -11.10 -1.09
C TYR A 104 20.94 -12.04 0.06
N GLU A 105 20.50 -13.29 0.04
CA GLU A 105 20.73 -14.22 1.16
C GLU A 105 22.22 -14.39 1.50
N LYS A 106 23.11 -14.41 0.50
CA LYS A 106 24.56 -14.58 0.73
C LYS A 106 25.16 -13.36 1.41
N GLU A 107 24.84 -12.17 0.90
CA GLU A 107 25.33 -10.90 1.43
C GLU A 107 24.80 -10.66 2.85
N LEU A 108 23.51 -10.92 3.08
CA LEU A 108 22.88 -10.81 4.40
C LEU A 108 23.47 -11.79 5.42
N LYS A 109 23.91 -12.99 4.99
CA LYS A 109 24.64 -13.94 5.86
C LYS A 109 26.01 -13.41 6.24
N ASN A 110 26.74 -12.81 5.31
CA ASN A 110 28.09 -12.29 5.55
C ASN A 110 28.12 -11.18 6.61
N ILE A 111 27.07 -10.36 6.68
CA ILE A 111 26.95 -9.29 7.68
C ILE A 111 26.17 -9.70 8.95
N GLY A 112 25.77 -10.97 9.06
CA GLY A 112 25.02 -11.51 10.20
C GLY A 112 23.55 -11.06 10.29
N MET A 113 23.06 -10.24 9.36
CA MET A 113 21.67 -9.77 9.31
C MET A 113 20.70 -10.92 9.03
N TRP A 114 21.13 -11.94 8.27
CA TRP A 114 20.32 -13.13 8.00
C TRP A 114 19.77 -13.78 9.27
N ASN A 115 20.61 -13.95 10.29
CA ASN A 115 20.24 -14.58 11.56
C ASN A 115 19.21 -13.74 12.31
N LYS A 116 19.28 -12.40 12.20
CA LYS A 116 18.27 -11.50 12.80
C LYS A 116 16.92 -11.72 12.12
N ILE A 117 16.89 -11.77 10.79
CA ILE A 117 15.65 -11.96 10.02
C ILE A 117 15.01 -13.32 10.34
N THR A 118 15.79 -14.40 10.37
CA THR A 118 15.27 -15.76 10.60
C THR A 118 14.74 -15.98 12.02
N ASN A 119 15.17 -15.16 12.99
CA ASN A 119 14.74 -15.24 14.38
C ASN A 119 13.48 -14.41 14.68
N ILE A 120 13.01 -13.58 13.74
CA ILE A 120 11.74 -12.86 13.92
C ILE A 120 10.57 -13.84 13.80
N GLN A 121 9.57 -13.66 14.65
CA GLN A 121 8.32 -14.41 14.54
C GLN A 121 7.69 -14.22 13.16
N PRO A 122 7.27 -15.28 12.47
CA PRO A 122 6.68 -15.21 11.14
C PRO A 122 5.61 -14.10 11.02
N GLU A 123 4.67 -14.04 11.94
CA GLU A 123 3.57 -13.08 11.93
C GLU A 123 4.06 -11.63 12.00
N LEU A 124 5.06 -11.36 12.84
CA LEU A 124 5.66 -10.04 12.98
C LEU A 124 6.45 -9.64 11.73
N LEU A 125 7.19 -10.59 11.15
CA LEU A 125 7.93 -10.35 9.92
C LEU A 125 6.99 -10.12 8.73
N GLU A 126 5.86 -10.83 8.66
CA GLU A 126 4.80 -10.61 7.66
C GLU A 126 4.24 -9.19 7.76
N ALA A 127 3.87 -8.76 8.97
CA ALA A 127 3.36 -7.41 9.21
C ALA A 127 4.38 -6.36 8.76
N LYS A 128 5.60 -6.40 9.30
CA LYS A 128 6.64 -5.39 9.04
C LYS A 128 7.07 -5.34 7.57
N LEU A 129 7.29 -6.50 6.93
CA LEU A 129 7.68 -6.54 5.53
C LEU A 129 6.52 -6.25 4.57
N SER A 130 5.26 -6.27 5.01
CA SER A 130 4.13 -5.89 4.15
C SER A 130 3.96 -4.38 3.98
N GLU A 131 4.61 -3.60 4.84
CA GLU A 131 4.38 -2.15 4.96
C GLU A 131 5.56 -1.31 4.48
N ILE A 132 6.72 -1.92 4.27
CA ILE A 132 7.87 -1.25 3.62
C ILE A 132 7.91 -1.56 2.11
N ILE A 133 8.68 -0.75 1.39
CA ILE A 133 9.09 -1.02 0.02
C ILE A 133 10.61 -1.15 0.02
N LEU A 134 11.14 -2.37 -0.18
CA LEU A 134 12.59 -2.54 -0.36
C LEU A 134 12.97 -2.22 -1.80
N ASP A 135 13.99 -1.37 -1.99
CA ASP A 135 14.60 -1.19 -3.31
C ASP A 135 15.54 -2.37 -3.60
N SER A 136 15.32 -3.03 -4.73
CA SER A 136 16.16 -4.14 -5.18
C SER A 136 17.40 -3.72 -5.97
N LYS A 137 17.61 -2.41 -6.19
CA LYS A 137 18.73 -1.90 -6.98
C LYS A 137 20.03 -1.89 -6.21
N GLU A 138 20.00 -1.56 -4.92
CA GLU A 138 21.19 -1.38 -4.10
C GLU A 138 21.08 -2.15 -2.79
N PHE A 139 22.11 -2.94 -2.47
CA PHE A 139 22.15 -3.76 -1.26
C PHE A 139 22.10 -2.90 0.01
N ASP A 140 22.76 -1.74 0.01
CA ASP A 140 22.78 -0.84 1.16
C ASP A 140 21.37 -0.30 1.49
N SER A 141 20.58 0.01 0.46
CA SER A 141 19.16 0.38 0.62
C SER A 141 18.32 -0.77 1.20
N VAL A 142 18.60 -2.02 0.79
CA VAL A 142 17.96 -3.21 1.40
C VAL A 142 18.30 -3.32 2.88
N VAL A 143 19.57 -3.12 3.24
CA VAL A 143 20.05 -3.17 4.62
C VAL A 143 19.40 -2.06 5.46
N GLU A 144 19.33 -0.84 4.93
CA GLU A 144 18.68 0.30 5.58
C GLU A 144 17.18 0.05 5.80
N GLY A 145 16.46 -0.42 4.77
CA GLY A 145 15.04 -0.76 4.89
C GLY A 145 14.77 -1.87 5.89
N LEU A 146 15.66 -2.87 5.97
CA LEU A 146 15.59 -3.92 6.99
C LEU A 146 15.93 -3.38 8.39
N ASN A 147 16.88 -2.46 8.53
CA ASN A 147 17.16 -1.79 9.79
C ASN A 147 15.97 -0.97 10.28
N LYS A 148 15.27 -0.24 9.40
CA LYS A 148 14.00 0.43 9.75
C LYS A 148 13.00 -0.59 10.32
N VAL A 149 12.88 -1.79 9.72
CA VAL A 149 12.04 -2.88 10.26
C VAL A 149 12.44 -3.32 11.67
N PHE A 150 13.74 -3.39 11.96
CA PHE A 150 14.24 -3.79 13.27
C PHE A 150 14.11 -2.69 14.34
N GLU A 151 14.15 -1.42 13.95
CA GLU A 151 14.06 -0.27 14.84
C GLU A 151 12.61 0.19 15.10
N MET A 152 11.69 -0.10 14.19
CA MET A 152 10.28 0.27 14.30
C MET A 152 9.55 -0.49 15.42
N ARG A 153 9.05 0.23 16.43
CA ARG A 153 8.16 -0.34 17.47
C ARG A 153 6.85 -0.81 16.83
N ILE A 154 6.17 -1.76 17.47
CA ILE A 154 4.89 -2.31 16.95
C ILE A 154 3.75 -1.29 17.05
N ASP A 155 3.90 -0.28 17.91
CA ASP A 155 2.83 0.64 18.30
C ASP A 155 2.65 1.85 17.36
N GLU A 156 3.57 2.07 16.41
CA GLU A 156 3.58 3.22 15.48
C GLU A 156 2.93 2.93 14.11
N PHE A 157 2.25 1.78 13.96
CA PHE A 157 2.03 1.15 12.64
C PHE A 157 0.69 1.42 11.95
N ASP A 158 -0.25 2.17 12.55
CA ASP A 158 -1.55 2.44 11.90
C ASP A 158 -1.61 3.79 11.13
N GLU A 159 -0.58 4.66 11.20
CA GLU A 159 -0.67 6.04 10.67
C GLU A 159 0.19 6.34 9.41
N GLU A 160 1.33 5.66 9.16
CA GLU A 160 2.25 6.03 8.06
C GLU A 160 1.70 5.80 6.63
N VAL A 161 0.90 4.75 6.39
CA VAL A 161 0.40 4.44 5.03
C VAL A 161 -0.71 5.41 4.60
N ASP A 162 -1.44 5.98 5.55
CA ASP A 162 -2.53 6.94 5.28
C ASP A 162 -1.98 8.35 5.00
N SER A 163 -0.79 8.71 5.51
CA SER A 163 -0.22 10.06 5.36
C SER A 163 0.27 10.34 3.93
N ALA A 164 1.05 9.41 3.32
CA ALA A 164 1.58 9.61 1.97
C ALA A 164 0.48 9.54 0.90
N GLU A 165 -0.51 8.66 1.07
CA GLU A 165 -1.66 8.60 0.19
C GLU A 165 -2.49 9.90 0.28
N LYS A 166 -2.72 10.43 1.50
CA LYS A 166 -3.37 11.74 1.70
C LYS A 166 -2.59 12.89 1.05
N LYS A 167 -1.27 12.98 1.27
CA LYS A 167 -0.41 14.00 0.65
C LYS A 167 -0.50 13.94 -0.88
N LEU A 168 -0.50 12.74 -1.47
CA LEU A 168 -0.69 12.56 -2.91
C LEU A 168 -2.09 13.00 -3.38
N PHE A 169 -3.14 12.70 -2.61
CA PHE A 169 -4.49 13.17 -2.91
C PHE A 169 -4.60 14.70 -2.85
N GLU A 170 -3.98 15.33 -1.85
CA GLU A 170 -3.93 16.79 -1.73
C GLU A 170 -3.18 17.45 -2.89
N ALA A 171 -2.01 16.90 -3.24
CA ALA A 171 -1.24 17.33 -4.40
C ALA A 171 -2.04 17.21 -5.71
N TRP A 172 -2.77 16.10 -5.92
CA TRP A 172 -3.65 15.95 -7.08
C TRP A 172 -4.80 16.95 -7.07
N ASN A 173 -5.40 17.21 -5.91
CA ASN A 173 -6.49 18.20 -5.80
C ASN A 173 -6.01 19.63 -6.12
N GLN A 174 -4.80 20.01 -5.68
CA GLN A 174 -4.18 21.31 -6.01
C GLN A 174 -3.87 21.44 -7.51
N ALA A 175 -3.42 20.34 -8.13
CA ALA A 175 -3.23 20.28 -9.58
C ALA A 175 -4.56 20.39 -10.34
N GLU A 176 -5.61 19.72 -9.86
CA GLU A 176 -6.94 19.71 -10.48
C GLU A 176 -7.70 21.04 -10.31
N SER A 177 -7.45 21.80 -9.24
CA SER A 177 -8.02 23.14 -9.04
C SER A 177 -7.34 24.20 -9.92
N GLY A 178 -6.14 23.91 -10.43
CA GLY A 178 -5.35 24.84 -11.23
C GLY A 178 -4.69 25.95 -10.40
N ASP A 179 -4.63 25.78 -9.08
CA ASP A 179 -4.08 26.78 -8.16
C ASP A 179 -2.54 26.79 -8.16
N ILE A 180 -1.89 25.69 -8.58
CA ILE A 180 -0.43 25.52 -8.58
C ILE A 180 -0.02 24.70 -9.83
N GLU A 181 1.12 25.01 -10.45
CA GLU A 181 1.65 24.24 -11.59
C GLU A 181 2.12 22.85 -11.14
N VAL A 182 1.89 21.83 -11.99
CA VAL A 182 2.18 20.42 -11.68
C VAL A 182 3.65 20.19 -11.30
N ASP A 183 4.57 20.89 -11.97
CA ASP A 183 6.00 20.74 -11.71
C ASP A 183 6.38 21.27 -10.32
N GLU A 184 5.76 22.38 -9.89
CA GLU A 184 5.96 22.98 -8.56
C GLU A 184 5.32 22.11 -7.45
N ILE A 185 4.19 21.45 -7.72
CA ILE A 185 3.59 20.49 -6.79
C ILE A 185 4.50 19.28 -6.60
N VAL A 186 5.08 18.75 -7.68
CA VAL A 186 5.96 17.57 -7.63
C VAL A 186 7.28 17.89 -6.92
N GLU A 187 7.85 19.07 -7.12
CA GLU A 187 9.07 19.49 -6.42
C GLU A 187 8.87 19.67 -4.91
N ASN A 188 7.69 20.10 -4.49
CA ASN A 188 7.34 20.30 -3.07
C ASN A 188 6.74 19.05 -2.40
N LEU A 189 6.52 17.97 -3.15
CA LEU A 189 5.92 16.75 -2.64
C LEU A 189 6.97 15.93 -1.87
N ASP A 190 7.03 16.15 -0.56
CA ASP A 190 7.85 15.35 0.33
C ASP A 190 7.07 14.14 0.90
N LEU A 191 7.38 12.97 0.33
CA LEU A 191 6.81 11.68 0.74
C LEU A 191 7.67 10.96 1.78
N ASP A 192 8.87 11.47 2.11
CA ASP A 192 9.86 10.78 2.95
C ASP A 192 9.95 11.31 4.40
N THR A 193 9.03 12.19 4.81
CA THR A 193 9.07 12.79 6.15
C THR A 193 8.35 11.99 7.23
N LYS A 194 9.13 11.65 8.27
CA LYS A 194 8.69 11.45 9.66
C LYS A 194 7.89 12.68 10.11
N GLU A 195 6.75 12.42 10.77
CA GLU A 195 5.99 13.33 11.64
C GLU A 195 6.20 14.84 11.42
N GLU A 196 5.22 15.52 10.82
CA GLU A 196 4.90 16.86 11.33
C GLU A 196 4.18 16.64 12.65
N ASP A 197 4.92 16.79 13.75
CA ASP A 197 4.38 16.84 15.11
C ASP A 197 3.15 17.76 15.13
N ASP A 198 1.99 17.22 15.53
CA ASP A 198 0.74 17.97 15.76
C ASP A 198 0.93 19.20 16.69
N GLU A 199 2.04 19.25 17.43
CA GLU A 199 2.47 20.41 18.22
C GLU A 199 2.84 21.66 17.40
N GLU A 200 3.33 21.51 16.17
CA GLU A 200 3.73 22.67 15.34
C GLU A 200 2.51 23.32 14.68
N LEU A 201 1.50 22.53 14.31
CA LEU A 201 0.23 23.01 13.74
C LEU A 201 -0.58 23.82 14.78
N PHE A 202 -0.59 23.39 16.05
CA PHE A 202 -1.20 24.13 17.15
C PHE A 202 -0.46 25.43 17.48
N LYS A 203 0.88 25.44 17.45
CA LYS A 203 1.68 26.67 17.67
C LYS A 203 1.51 27.71 16.55
N ARG A 204 1.22 27.29 15.32
CA ARG A 204 0.91 28.22 14.21
C ARG A 204 -0.48 28.85 14.36
N LEU A 205 -1.48 28.09 14.81
CA LEU A 205 -2.84 28.59 15.04
C LEU A 205 -2.98 29.52 16.27
N GLU A 206 -2.09 29.41 17.26
CA GLU A 206 -2.07 30.34 18.40
C GLU A 206 -1.37 31.67 18.11
N LYS A 207 -0.56 31.75 17.04
CA LYS A 207 0.15 32.99 16.67
C LYS A 207 -0.66 33.94 15.77
N GLU A 208 -1.83 33.52 15.29
CA GLU A 208 -2.72 34.33 14.44
C GLU A 208 -3.96 34.88 15.19
N LYS A 209 -3.92 34.99 16.52
CA LYS A 209 -4.94 35.71 17.31
C LYS A 209 -4.43 37.01 17.90
#